data_AF-A0A0X8JS71-F1
#
_entry.id   AF-A0A0X8JS71-F1
#
_cell.length_a   1.000
_cell.length_b   1.000
_cell.length_c   1.000
_cell.angle_alpha   90.00
_cell.angle_beta   90.00
_cell.angle_gamma   90.00
#
_symmetry.space_group_name_H-M   'P 1'
#
loop_
_entity.id
_entity.type
_entity.pdbx_description
1 polymer ?
#
loop_
_entity_poly.entity_id
_entity_poly.type
_entity_poly.pdbx_seq_one_letter_code
_entity_poly.pdbx_strand_id
1 'polypeptide(L)'
;MEAFGETHCVIDQSNLFVSATLEDELLLLNAPEGALTRLQEICVRFGFQPEPKRPFSSYSGGEQAILCCTLLMLLVPDGVPVLLVHVLETLSERNRALLRQAFDEFLPASPLLVLRTEGPHA
;
A
#
# COMPACT_ATOMS: atom_id res chain seq x y z
N MET A 1 -18.32 -4.02 -18.36
CA MET A 1 -17.67 -3.12 -17.41
C MET A 1 -17.56 -3.92 -16.12
N GLU A 2 -16.42 -4.55 -15.87
CA GLU A 2 -16.24 -5.36 -14.65
C GLU A 2 -16.28 -4.42 -13.44
N ALA A 3 -17.11 -4.74 -12.45
CA ALA A 3 -17.19 -4.00 -11.20
C ALA A 3 -15.98 -4.38 -10.33
N PHE A 4 -14.81 -3.81 -10.62
CA PHE A 4 -13.58 -4.08 -9.85
C PHE A 4 -13.76 -3.80 -8.35
N GLY A 5 -14.64 -2.88 -7.96
CA GLY A 5 -14.95 -2.61 -6.55
C GLY A 5 -15.67 -3.74 -5.79
N GLU A 6 -16.23 -4.73 -6.47
CA GLU A 6 -16.89 -5.88 -5.82
C GLU A 6 -15.95 -7.07 -5.59
N THR A 7 -14.81 -7.09 -6.29
CA THR A 7 -13.93 -8.27 -6.38
C THR A 7 -12.46 -7.97 -6.06
N HIS A 8 -12.07 -6.70 -6.05
CA HIS A 8 -10.69 -6.27 -5.84
C HIS A 8 -10.60 -5.30 -4.66
N CYS A 9 -9.49 -5.38 -3.94
CA CYS A 9 -9.07 -4.29 -3.08
C CYS A 9 -8.42 -3.21 -3.96
N VAL A 10 -9.08 -2.05 -4.10
CA VAL A 10 -8.64 -0.96 -4.96
C VAL A 10 -7.92 0.11 -4.14
N ILE A 11 -6.69 0.44 -4.52
CA ILE A 11 -5.93 1.57 -3.97
C ILE A 11 -5.82 2.66 -5.02
N ASP A 12 -6.35 3.84 -4.74
CA ASP A 12 -6.20 5.04 -5.57
C ASP A 12 -5.23 6.01 -4.90
N GLN A 13 -4.25 6.50 -5.68
CA GLN A 13 -3.29 7.52 -5.24
C GLN A 13 -3.96 8.77 -4.62
N SER A 14 -5.18 9.10 -5.05
CA SER A 14 -5.90 10.29 -4.61
C SER A 14 -6.49 10.14 -3.20
N ASN A 15 -6.66 8.91 -2.69
CA ASN A 15 -7.31 8.61 -1.42
C ASN A 15 -6.57 7.50 -0.67
N LEU A 16 -5.29 7.73 -0.34
CA LEU A 16 -4.44 6.72 0.30
C LEU A 16 -4.75 6.48 1.79
N PHE A 17 -5.27 7.48 2.50
CA PHE A 17 -5.54 7.42 3.94
C PHE A 17 -6.82 8.19 4.29
N VAL A 18 -7.51 7.74 5.33
CA VAL A 18 -8.66 8.47 5.91
C VAL A 18 -8.20 9.41 7.02
N SER A 19 -7.21 8.99 7.79
CA SER A 19 -6.71 9.69 8.98
C SER A 19 -5.51 10.59 8.68
N ALA A 20 -5.06 11.35 9.69
CA ALA A 20 -3.94 12.27 9.55
C ALA A 20 -2.57 11.62 9.83
N THR A 21 -2.54 10.56 10.64
CA THR A 21 -1.30 9.89 11.09
C THR A 21 -1.40 8.37 10.98
N LEU A 22 -0.25 7.70 11.00
CA LEU A 22 -0.18 6.24 10.94
C LEU A 22 -0.78 5.57 12.18
N GLU A 23 -0.61 6.16 13.36
CA GLU A 23 -1.21 5.69 14.60
C GLU A 23 -2.74 5.68 14.52
N ASP A 24 -3.33 6.79 14.04
CA ASP A 24 -4.78 6.92 13.90
C ASP A 24 -5.32 5.95 12.84
N GLU A 25 -4.62 5.80 11.72
CA GLU A 25 -5.04 4.91 10.64
C GLU A 25 -5.02 3.44 11.07
N LEU A 26 -3.97 3.01 11.76
CA LEU A 26 -3.88 1.65 12.32
C LEU A 26 -5.01 1.37 13.32
N LEU A 27 -5.34 2.36 14.16
CA LEU A 27 -6.46 2.26 15.10
C LEU A 27 -7.80 2.16 14.37
N LEU A 28 -8.02 3.01 13.36
CA LEU A 28 -9.25 3.02 12.55
C LEU A 28 -9.47 1.68 11.83
N LEU A 29 -8.40 1.10 11.31
CA LEU A 29 -8.42 -0.18 10.60
C LEU A 29 -8.46 -1.40 11.54
N ASN A 30 -8.48 -1.18 12.86
CA ASN A 30 -8.43 -2.22 13.87
C ASN A 30 -7.25 -3.19 13.63
N ALA A 31 -6.08 -2.62 13.32
CA ALA A 31 -4.89 -3.37 12.98
C ALA A 31 -4.42 -4.27 14.15
N PRO A 32 -3.86 -5.45 13.88
CA PRO A 32 -3.39 -6.35 14.91
C PRO A 32 -2.23 -5.75 15.73
N GLU A 33 -2.06 -6.23 16.95
CA GLU A 33 -0.92 -5.86 17.79
C GLU A 33 0.41 -6.16 17.07
N GLY A 34 1.36 -5.22 17.12
CA GLY A 34 2.63 -5.32 16.40
C GLY A 34 2.59 -4.92 14.91
N ALA A 35 1.43 -4.55 14.35
CA ALA A 35 1.33 -4.09 12.96
C ALA A 35 2.24 -2.90 12.67
N LEU A 36 2.35 -1.93 13.59
CA LEU A 36 3.25 -0.78 13.43
C LEU A 36 4.71 -1.21 13.28
N THR A 37 5.19 -2.11 14.13
CA THR A 37 6.57 -2.61 14.10
C THR A 37 6.85 -3.33 12.79
N ARG A 38 5.94 -4.21 12.36
CA ARG A 38 6.09 -4.95 11.10
C ARG A 38 6.05 -4.04 9.88
N LEU A 39 5.19 -3.02 9.90
CA LEU A 39 5.14 -2.00 8.88
C LEU A 39 6.45 -1.22 8.80
N GLN A 40 7.00 -0.81 9.94
CA GLN A 40 8.29 -0.13 10.01
C GLN A 40 9.43 -1.00 9.44
N GLU A 41 9.47 -2.28 9.78
CA GLU A 41 10.45 -3.25 9.24
C GLU A 41 10.39 -3.34 7.71
N ILE A 42 9.18 -3.36 7.14
CA ILE A 42 8.99 -3.38 5.69
C ILE A 42 9.43 -2.05 5.08
N CYS A 43 8.99 -0.91 5.63
CA CYS A 43 9.30 0.42 5.08
C CYS A 43 10.81 0.72 5.07
N VAL A 44 11.59 0.17 6.01
CA VAL A 44 13.06 0.32 6.02
C VAL A 44 13.70 -0.22 4.73
N ARG A 45 13.13 -1.25 4.09
CA ARG A 45 13.61 -1.77 2.78
C ARG A 45 13.54 -0.71 1.67
N PHE A 46 12.62 0.25 1.81
CA PHE A 46 12.42 1.37 0.89
C PHE A 46 13.22 2.63 1.29
N GLY A 47 13.99 2.56 2.38
CA GLY A 47 14.91 3.62 2.79
C GLY A 47 14.32 4.68 3.71
N PHE A 48 13.16 4.43 4.33
CA PHE A 48 12.59 5.33 5.34
C PHE A 48 11.97 4.54 6.49
N GLN A 49 11.85 5.19 7.65
CA GLN A 49 11.22 4.62 8.83
C GLN A 49 10.04 5.51 9.23
N PRO A 50 8.80 5.01 9.12
CA PRO A 50 7.64 5.81 9.47
C PRO A 50 7.52 5.96 10.98
N GLU A 51 7.08 7.14 11.40
CA GLU A 51 6.82 7.47 12.79
C GLU A 51 5.31 7.50 13.04
N PRO A 52 4.82 6.95 14.16
CA PRO A 52 3.39 6.77 14.41
C PRO A 52 2.60 8.07 14.34
N LYS A 53 3.13 9.15 14.93
CA LYS A 53 2.46 10.45 15.05
C LYS A 53 2.85 11.44 13.95
N ARG A 54 3.71 11.04 13.02
CA ARG A 54 4.12 11.91 11.92
C ARG A 54 2.96 12.06 10.94
N PRO A 55 2.55 13.29 10.57
CA PRO A 55 1.45 13.50 9.64
C PRO A 55 1.74 12.90 8.26
N PHE A 56 0.77 12.23 7.64
CA PHE A 56 0.92 11.66 6.30
C PHE A 56 1.30 12.71 5.24
N SER A 57 0.77 13.92 5.38
CA SER A 57 1.09 15.07 4.52
C SER A 57 2.57 15.49 4.54
N SER A 58 3.35 15.05 5.53
CA SER A 58 4.79 15.33 5.62
C SER A 58 5.66 14.27 4.92
N TYR A 59 5.07 13.19 4.42
CA TYR A 59 5.74 12.20 3.58
C TYR A 59 5.57 12.58 2.11
N SER A 60 6.57 12.25 1.29
CA SER A 60 6.46 12.36 -0.17
C SER A 60 5.33 11.45 -0.72
N GLY A 61 4.82 11.76 -1.91
CA GLY A 61 3.78 10.93 -2.54
C GLY A 61 4.19 9.46 -2.69
N GLY A 62 5.48 9.20 -2.97
CA GLY A 62 6.01 7.84 -3.04
C GLY A 62 6.08 7.13 -1.68
N GLU A 63 6.47 7.83 -0.62
CA GLU A 63 6.44 7.28 0.75
C GLU A 63 5.01 6.98 1.20
N GLN A 64 4.06 7.87 0.88
CA GLN A 64 2.64 7.65 1.14
C GLN A 64 2.11 6.41 0.40
N ALA A 65 2.46 6.26 -0.89
CA ALA A 65 2.10 5.09 -1.68
C ALA A 65 2.65 3.79 -1.07
N ILE A 66 3.92 3.79 -0.65
CA ILE A 66 4.56 2.63 0.00
C ILE A 66 3.88 2.31 1.34
N LEU A 67 3.58 3.33 2.16
CA LEU A 67 2.88 3.17 3.43
C LEU A 67 1.52 2.52 3.24
N CYS A 68 0.71 3.04 2.31
CA CYS A 68 -0.61 2.50 2.00
C CYS A 68 -0.53 1.05 1.51
N CYS A 69 0.39 0.74 0.59
CA CYS A 69 0.57 -0.63 0.11
C CYS A 69 1.05 -1.57 1.24
N THR A 70 1.92 -1.10 2.13
CA THR A 70 2.41 -1.90 3.26
C THR A 70 1.29 -2.19 4.26
N LEU A 71 0.44 -1.21 4.58
CA LEU A 71 -0.76 -1.42 5.39
C LEU A 71 -1.67 -2.47 4.76
N LEU A 72 -1.89 -2.36 3.44
CA LEU A 72 -2.72 -3.32 2.72
C LEU A 72 -2.16 -4.74 2.81
N MET A 73 -0.86 -4.94 2.58
CA MET A 73 -0.21 -6.26 2.71
C MET A 73 -0.37 -6.87 4.11
N LEU A 74 -0.47 -6.04 5.14
CA LEU A 74 -0.62 -6.50 6.52
C LEU A 74 -2.07 -6.79 6.92
N LEU A 75 -3.04 -6.17 6.25
CA LEU A 75 -4.44 -6.14 6.68
C LEU A 75 -5.38 -6.88 5.73
N VAL A 76 -5.04 -6.96 4.45
CA VAL A 76 -5.85 -7.68 3.45
C VAL A 76 -5.53 -9.17 3.49
N PRO A 77 -6.54 -10.05 3.52
CA PRO A 77 -6.31 -11.49 3.41
C PRO A 77 -5.65 -11.87 2.09
N ASP A 78 -4.69 -12.79 2.15
CA ASP A 78 -4.08 -13.37 0.95
C ASP A 78 -5.15 -14.08 0.08
N GLY A 79 -5.00 -13.97 -1.24
CA GLY A 79 -5.98 -14.44 -2.22
C GLY A 79 -7.03 -13.40 -2.65
N VAL A 80 -7.08 -12.23 -1.99
CA VAL A 80 -7.89 -11.09 -2.46
C VAL A 80 -7.14 -10.37 -3.58
N PRO A 81 -7.69 -10.24 -4.80
CA PRO A 81 -7.08 -9.47 -5.88
C PRO A 81 -6.88 -8.00 -5.49
N VAL A 82 -5.73 -7.43 -5.84
CA VAL A 82 -5.37 -6.04 -5.53
C VAL A 82 -5.24 -5.26 -6.82
N LEU A 83 -5.85 -4.08 -6.88
CA LEU A 83 -5.73 -3.15 -8.00
C LEU A 83 -5.11 -1.83 -7.53
N LEU A 84 -3.90 -1.53 -8.01
CA LEU A 84 -3.21 -0.28 -7.76
C LEU A 84 -3.48 0.72 -8.88
N VAL A 85 -4.18 1.82 -8.56
CA VAL A 85 -4.57 2.87 -9.51
C VAL A 85 -3.63 4.06 -9.38
N HIS A 86 -2.78 4.28 -10.40
CA HIS A 86 -1.75 5.33 -10.48
C HIS A 86 -0.68 5.34 -9.37
N VAL A 87 -0.80 4.49 -8.34
CA VAL A 87 0.11 4.38 -7.20
C VAL A 87 1.58 4.26 -7.63
N LEU A 88 1.87 3.40 -8.61
CA LEU A 88 3.25 3.18 -9.07
C LEU A 88 3.85 4.37 -9.81
N GLU A 89 3.04 5.29 -10.34
CA GLU A 89 3.53 6.43 -11.13
C GLU A 89 4.39 7.37 -10.28
N THR A 90 4.10 7.45 -8.97
CA THR A 90 4.88 8.22 -7.98
C THR A 90 6.20 7.59 -7.55
N LEU A 91 6.44 6.33 -7.91
CA LEU A 91 7.59 5.55 -7.44
C LEU A 91 8.73 5.52 -8.46
N SER A 92 9.96 5.52 -7.95
CA SER A 92 11.16 5.20 -8.73
C SER A 92 11.13 3.73 -9.19
N GLU A 93 11.86 3.40 -10.25
CA GLU A 93 11.95 2.04 -10.79
C GLU A 93 12.40 1.01 -9.72
N ARG A 94 13.38 1.39 -8.89
CA ARG A 94 13.81 0.59 -7.74
C ARG A 94 12.65 0.31 -6.78
N ASN A 95 11.91 1.34 -6.38
CA ASN A 95 10.82 1.17 -5.41
C ASN A 95 9.65 0.38 -6.01
N ARG A 96 9.38 0.50 -7.32
CA ARG A 96 8.40 -0.35 -8.02
C ARG A 96 8.79 -1.83 -7.96
N ALA A 97 10.05 -2.15 -8.23
CA ALA A 97 10.54 -3.52 -8.17
C ALA A 97 10.47 -4.10 -6.75
N LEU A 98 10.90 -3.33 -5.74
CA LEU A 98 10.80 -3.73 -4.34
C LEU A 98 9.35 -3.92 -3.89
N LEU A 99 8.44 -3.05 -4.33
CA LEU A 99 7.04 -3.15 -3.97
C LEU A 99 6.40 -4.39 -4.59
N ARG A 100 6.71 -4.72 -5.85
CA ARG A 100 6.29 -5.97 -6.49
C ARG A 100 6.79 -7.18 -5.71
N GLN A 101 8.07 -7.22 -5.35
CA GLN A 101 8.63 -8.30 -4.53
C GLN A 101 7.94 -8.41 -3.17
N ALA A 102 7.60 -7.30 -2.53
CA ALA A 102 6.86 -7.32 -1.28
C ALA A 102 5.44 -7.87 -1.46
N PHE A 103 4.72 -7.51 -2.53
CA PHE A 103 3.41 -8.12 -2.84
C PHE A 103 3.54 -9.63 -3.03
N ASP A 104 4.52 -10.09 -3.80
CA ASP A 104 4.75 -11.53 -4.03
C ASP A 104 5.15 -12.27 -2.73
N GLU A 105 5.77 -11.59 -1.77
CA GLU A 105 6.18 -12.15 -0.47
C GLU A 105 5.02 -12.21 0.54
N PHE A 106 4.22 -11.14 0.64
CA PHE A 106 3.19 -11.01 1.68
C PHE A 106 1.80 -11.43 1.23
N LEU A 107 1.49 -11.36 -0.06
CA LEU A 107 0.22 -11.74 -0.66
C LEU A 107 0.44 -12.64 -1.91
N PRO A 108 1.12 -13.79 -1.76
CA PRO A 108 1.53 -14.63 -2.88
C PRO A 108 0.36 -15.22 -3.69
N ALA A 109 -0.83 -15.35 -3.10
CA ALA A 109 -2.02 -15.85 -3.78
C ALA A 109 -2.90 -14.73 -4.34
N SER A 110 -2.63 -13.46 -4.01
CA SER A 110 -3.36 -12.31 -4.51
C SER A 110 -2.84 -11.83 -5.87
N PRO A 111 -3.67 -11.84 -6.93
CA PRO A 111 -3.32 -11.19 -8.18
C PRO A 111 -3.11 -9.67 -7.98
N LEU A 112 -1.97 -9.14 -8.42
CA LEU A 112 -1.69 -7.71 -8.43
C LEU A 112 -1.93 -7.14 -9.83
N LEU A 113 -2.92 -6.28 -9.95
CA LEU A 113 -3.20 -5.49 -11.14
C LEU A 113 -2.79 -4.04 -10.92
N VAL A 114 -2.33 -3.38 -11.97
CA VAL A 114 -1.94 -1.96 -11.94
C VAL A 114 -2.68 -1.22 -13.03
N LEU A 115 -3.48 -0.23 -12.66
CA LEU A 115 -4.06 0.72 -13.60
C LEU A 115 -3.09 1.90 -13.75
N ARG A 116 -2.56 2.07 -14.95
CA ARG A 116 -1.78 3.25 -15.35
C ARG A 116 -2.64 4.17 -16.20
N THR A 117 -2.13 5.35 -16.49
CA THR A 117 -2.74 6.29 -17.46
C THR A 117 -3.05 5.64 -18.82
N GLU A 118 -2.32 4.59 -19.21
CA GLU A 118 -2.52 3.84 -20.46
C GLU A 118 -3.54 2.68 -20.36
N GLY A 119 -4.07 2.36 -19.18
CA GLY A 119 -4.99 1.25 -18.93
C GLY A 119 -4.45 0.18 -17.97
N PRO A 120 -5.21 -0.91 -17.72
CA PRO A 120 -4.85 -1.94 -16.73
C PRO A 120 -3.78 -2.89 -17.27
N HIS A 121 -2.79 -3.21 -16.43
CA HIS A 121 -1.69 -4.15 -16.70
C HIS A 121 -1.52 -5.13 -15.53
N ALA A 122 -1.14 -6.38 -15.82
CA ALA A 122 -0.78 -7.41 -14.82
C ALA A 122 0.74 -7.45 -14.56
#